data_AF-A0A2E2C3C5-F1
#
_entry.id   AF-A0A2E2C3C5-F1
#
_cell.length_a   1.000
_cell.length_b   1.000
_cell.length_c   1.000
_cell.angle_alpha   90.00
_cell.angle_beta   90.00
_cell.angle_gamma   90.00
#
_symmetry.space_group_name_H-M   'P 1'
#
loop_
_entity.id
_entity.type
_entity.pdbx_description
1 polymer ?
#
loop_
_entity_poly.entity_id
_entity_poly.type
_entity_poly.pdbx_seq_one_letter_code
_entity_poly.pdbx_strand_id
1 'polypeptide(L)'
;MTFHFPDYLDIRRNELATGTSVKFSVVKDMPDIAQHMAIAMLRVIETAEAKGKPATLIVPVGPVDQYPILADMINQQQYSVKDVMLINMDEYLTDDDQWVDLSHPLSFRGYMNRKFYDLLKPDLAPLPENRICPDPNDVGAILKMIEQRGGVDACFGGIGINGHIAFNEPPEADQTNSAEEFAQLSTRNLDLTRETRTINSVTVGGEISIIPWRAVTIGMKEILSAAELHFYCNRIWQSSVVRRVLHGPVTSDCPASLLQTHPAASLTVAEYVAEPPDIRLR
;
A
#
# COMPACT_ATOMS: atom_id res chain seq x y z
N MET A 1 12.05 24.30 -26.76
CA MET A 1 11.78 23.89 -25.37
C MET A 1 13.09 23.49 -24.75
N THR A 2 13.57 24.22 -23.75
CA THR A 2 14.68 23.74 -22.91
C THR A 2 14.15 22.63 -22.04
N PHE A 3 14.80 21.47 -22.09
CA PHE A 3 14.46 20.34 -21.24
C PHE A 3 14.92 20.66 -19.83
N HIS A 4 13.98 20.89 -18.91
CA HIS A 4 14.24 21.08 -17.50
C HIS A 4 13.68 19.89 -16.73
N PHE A 5 14.46 19.37 -15.80
CA PHE A 5 13.96 18.40 -14.85
C PHE A 5 12.93 19.07 -13.92
N PRO A 6 11.95 18.33 -13.40
CA PRO A 6 11.04 18.87 -12.40
C PRO A 6 11.79 19.34 -11.13
N ASP A 7 11.44 20.52 -10.64
CA ASP A 7 12.11 21.17 -9.48
C ASP A 7 12.15 20.29 -8.23
N TYR A 8 11.13 19.44 -8.01
CA TYR A 8 11.08 18.54 -6.86
C TYR A 8 12.25 17.54 -6.84
N LEU A 9 12.91 17.27 -7.97
CA LEU A 9 14.06 16.37 -8.03
C LEU A 9 15.32 16.94 -7.37
N ASP A 10 15.41 18.27 -7.22
CA ASP A 10 16.54 18.95 -6.57
C ASP A 10 16.43 18.96 -5.03
N ILE A 11 15.30 18.51 -4.47
CA ILE A 11 15.05 18.51 -3.02
C ILE A 11 16.01 17.55 -2.31
N ARG A 12 16.78 18.07 -1.36
CA ARG A 12 17.76 17.28 -0.60
C ARG A 12 17.12 16.54 0.56
N ARG A 13 17.83 15.55 1.09
CA ARG A 13 17.39 14.70 2.21
C ARG A 13 16.89 15.50 3.42
N ASN A 14 17.58 16.58 3.78
CA ASN A 14 17.22 17.43 4.92
C ASN A 14 16.04 18.38 4.65
N GLU A 15 15.60 18.49 3.40
CA GLU A 15 14.48 19.32 2.96
C GLU A 15 13.22 18.47 2.68
N LEU A 16 13.36 17.14 2.65
CA LEU A 16 12.24 16.22 2.46
C LEU A 16 11.13 16.47 3.48
N ALA A 17 9.92 16.51 2.96
CA ALA A 17 8.69 16.81 3.69
C ALA A 17 8.62 18.22 4.34
N THR A 18 9.55 19.13 4.01
CA THR A 18 9.41 20.54 4.40
C THR A 18 8.18 21.14 3.71
N GLY A 19 7.27 21.72 4.49
CA GLY A 19 6.08 22.40 3.98
C GLY A 19 4.91 21.48 3.64
N THR A 20 4.98 20.18 3.94
CA THR A 20 3.85 19.24 3.80
C THR A 20 3.31 18.81 5.17
N SER A 21 2.05 18.37 5.18
CA SER A 21 1.37 17.76 6.33
C SER A 21 1.82 16.31 6.59
N VAL A 22 2.47 15.67 5.62
CA VAL A 22 2.89 14.26 5.70
C VAL A 22 4.05 14.13 6.69
N LYS A 23 3.84 13.36 7.75
CA LYS A 23 4.91 13.03 8.71
C LYS A 23 5.96 12.17 8.02
N PHE A 24 7.22 12.57 8.08
CA PHE A 24 8.29 11.86 7.39
C PHE A 24 9.28 11.26 8.36
N SER A 25 9.69 10.02 8.11
CA SER A 25 10.74 9.37 8.87
C SER A 25 11.69 8.58 7.98
N VAL A 26 12.94 8.44 8.43
CA VAL A 26 13.97 7.71 7.71
C VAL A 26 14.49 6.60 8.61
N VAL A 27 14.54 5.39 8.08
CA VAL A 27 15.14 4.23 8.73
C VAL A 27 16.30 3.71 7.87
N LYS A 28 17.18 2.91 8.46
CA LYS A 28 18.44 2.51 7.85
C LYS A 28 18.24 1.78 6.51
N ASP A 29 17.51 0.66 6.52
CA ASP A 29 17.40 -0.20 5.36
C ASP A 29 16.05 -0.94 5.29
N MET A 30 15.97 -1.93 4.40
CA MET A 30 14.75 -2.68 4.13
C MET A 30 14.27 -3.52 5.34
N PRO A 31 15.14 -4.26 6.06
CA PRO A 31 14.80 -4.84 7.36
C PRO A 31 14.19 -3.86 8.35
N ASP A 32 14.77 -2.66 8.51
CA ASP A 32 14.21 -1.65 9.42
C ASP A 32 12.84 -1.14 8.97
N ILE A 33 12.59 -1.04 7.66
CA ILE A 33 11.25 -0.75 7.12
C ILE A 33 10.24 -1.84 7.52
N ALA A 34 10.62 -3.11 7.40
CA ALA A 34 9.77 -4.25 7.78
C ALA A 34 9.43 -4.24 9.27
N GLN A 35 10.45 -4.01 10.10
CA GLN A 35 10.29 -3.91 11.55
C GLN A 35 9.41 -2.71 11.93
N HIS A 36 9.64 -1.54 11.34
CA HIS A 36 8.86 -0.34 11.62
C HIS A 36 7.39 -0.54 11.25
N MET A 37 7.11 -1.14 10.09
CA MET A 37 5.74 -1.43 9.65
C MET A 37 5.05 -2.42 10.58
N ALA A 38 5.71 -3.51 10.97
CA ALA A 38 5.15 -4.49 11.91
C ALA A 38 4.81 -3.86 13.28
N ILE A 39 5.72 -3.04 13.81
CA ILE A 39 5.50 -2.30 15.07
C ILE A 39 4.30 -1.35 14.93
N ALA A 40 4.23 -0.59 13.84
CA ALA A 40 3.12 0.34 13.61
C ALA A 40 1.77 -0.38 13.51
N MET A 41 1.73 -1.54 12.83
CA MET A 41 0.53 -2.38 12.73
C MET A 41 0.09 -2.88 14.11
N LEU A 42 1.00 -3.45 14.90
CA LEU A 42 0.66 -3.93 16.26
C LEU A 42 0.17 -2.78 17.14
N ARG A 43 0.84 -1.63 17.11
CA ARG A 43 0.45 -0.43 17.85
C ARG A 43 -0.98 0.02 17.50
N VAL A 44 -1.36 0.01 16.21
CA VAL A 44 -2.73 0.37 15.82
C VAL A 44 -3.74 -0.64 16.37
N ILE A 45 -3.40 -1.93 16.34
CA ILE A 45 -4.25 -2.99 16.91
C ILE A 45 -4.47 -2.77 18.42
N GLU A 46 -3.39 -2.58 19.17
CA GLU A 46 -3.44 -2.30 20.62
C GLU A 46 -4.22 -1.01 20.93
N THR A 47 -4.05 0.02 20.10
CA THR A 47 -4.76 1.30 20.27
C THR A 47 -6.26 1.16 20.04
N ALA A 48 -6.69 0.34 19.07
CA ALA A 48 -8.11 0.06 18.85
C ALA A 48 -8.69 -0.74 20.02
N GLU A 49 -7.98 -1.78 20.47
CA GLU A 49 -8.42 -2.60 21.60
C GLU A 49 -8.56 -1.77 22.88
N ALA A 50 -7.61 -0.87 23.16
CA ALA A 50 -7.68 0.06 24.29
C ALA A 50 -8.89 1.01 24.22
N LYS A 51 -9.46 1.23 23.03
CA LYS A 51 -10.72 1.98 22.82
C LYS A 51 -11.96 1.08 22.89
N GLY A 52 -11.81 -0.20 23.22
CA GLY A 52 -12.90 -1.16 23.37
C GLY A 52 -13.49 -1.68 22.06
N LYS A 53 -12.74 -1.59 20.94
CA LYS A 53 -13.17 -2.14 19.64
C LYS A 53 -12.04 -2.91 18.96
N PRO A 54 -12.34 -3.94 18.16
CA PRO A 54 -11.31 -4.57 17.34
C PRO A 54 -10.86 -3.63 16.21
N ALA A 55 -9.59 -3.72 15.84
CA ALA A 55 -9.04 -2.91 14.75
C ALA A 55 -9.59 -3.34 13.37
N THR A 56 -9.71 -2.38 12.47
CA THR A 56 -9.91 -2.60 11.04
C THR A 56 -8.77 -1.96 10.27
N LEU A 57 -7.96 -2.76 9.57
CA LEU A 57 -6.78 -2.30 8.85
C LEU A 57 -6.92 -2.58 7.35
N ILE A 58 -6.57 -1.61 6.52
CA ILE A 58 -6.27 -1.85 5.10
C ILE A 58 -4.78 -2.19 5.00
N VAL A 59 -4.45 -3.31 4.35
CA VAL A 59 -3.10 -3.86 4.36
C VAL A 59 -2.61 -4.26 2.96
N PRO A 60 -1.31 -4.08 2.67
CA PRO A 60 -0.72 -4.43 1.38
C PRO A 60 -0.09 -5.82 1.43
N VAL A 61 0.32 -6.39 0.29
CA VAL A 61 1.25 -7.54 0.30
C VAL A 61 2.70 -7.07 0.52
N GLY A 62 3.17 -6.10 -0.26
CA GLY A 62 4.49 -5.48 -0.13
C GLY A 62 4.47 -4.17 0.69
N PRO A 63 5.60 -3.45 0.86
CA PRO A 63 6.84 -3.54 0.07
C PRO A 63 7.95 -4.42 0.68
N VAL A 64 7.71 -5.04 1.85
CA VAL A 64 8.69 -5.78 2.67
C VAL A 64 8.12 -7.07 3.27
N ASP A 65 8.90 -7.74 4.13
CA ASP A 65 8.47 -8.91 4.92
C ASP A 65 8.00 -8.49 6.33
N GLN A 66 7.03 -7.57 6.43
CA GLN A 66 6.48 -7.13 7.73
C GLN A 66 5.68 -8.22 8.44
N TYR A 67 5.03 -9.12 7.70
CA TYR A 67 4.09 -10.08 8.27
C TYR A 67 4.73 -11.19 9.11
N PRO A 68 5.84 -11.82 8.69
CA PRO A 68 6.53 -12.78 9.56
C PRO A 68 6.98 -12.15 10.88
N ILE A 69 7.43 -10.88 10.85
CA ILE A 69 7.82 -10.13 12.05
C ILE A 69 6.59 -9.89 12.94
N LEU A 70 5.48 -9.43 12.37
CA LEU A 70 4.24 -9.21 13.11
C LEU A 70 3.72 -10.52 13.73
N ALA A 71 3.76 -11.63 13.00
CA ALA A 71 3.35 -12.93 13.50
C ALA A 71 4.21 -13.41 14.68
N ASP A 72 5.53 -13.21 14.60
CA ASP A 72 6.45 -13.51 15.70
C ASP A 72 6.14 -12.66 16.94
N MET A 73 5.94 -11.35 16.77
CA MET A 73 5.56 -10.45 17.87
C MET A 73 4.25 -10.90 18.54
N ILE A 74 3.21 -11.19 17.75
CA ILE A 74 1.91 -11.65 18.25
C ILE A 74 2.05 -12.97 19.01
N ASN A 75 2.78 -13.93 18.45
CA ASN A 75 2.99 -15.23 19.07
C ASN A 75 3.79 -15.12 20.38
N GLN A 76 4.82 -14.28 20.43
CA GLN A 76 5.61 -14.09 21.66
C GLN A 76 4.80 -13.42 22.76
N GLN A 77 3.95 -12.46 22.41
CA GLN A 77 3.12 -11.73 23.37
C GLN A 77 1.85 -12.48 23.78
N GLN A 78 1.52 -13.60 23.12
CA GLN A 78 0.25 -14.31 23.30
C GLN A 78 -0.97 -13.38 23.09
N TYR A 79 -0.85 -12.46 22.14
CA TYR A 79 -1.82 -11.40 21.91
C TYR A 79 -2.85 -11.84 20.86
N SER A 80 -4.12 -11.96 21.23
CA SER A 80 -5.15 -12.44 20.31
C SER A 80 -5.54 -11.34 19.31
N VAL A 81 -5.44 -11.64 18.01
CA VAL A 81 -5.91 -10.75 16.93
C VAL A 81 -7.10 -11.36 16.16
N LYS A 82 -7.82 -12.29 16.77
CA LYS A 82 -9.00 -12.97 16.20
C LYS A 82 -10.03 -12.03 15.58
N ASP A 83 -10.33 -10.94 16.28
CA ASP A 83 -11.37 -9.99 15.89
C ASP A 83 -10.86 -8.85 15.00
N VAL A 84 -9.53 -8.78 14.79
CA VAL A 84 -8.92 -7.79 13.90
C VAL A 84 -9.30 -8.11 12.46
N MET A 85 -9.90 -7.12 11.78
CA MET A 85 -10.22 -7.22 10.37
C MET A 85 -9.07 -6.67 9.53
N LEU A 86 -8.60 -7.48 8.59
CA LEU A 86 -7.58 -7.10 7.62
C LEU A 86 -8.22 -7.10 6.22
N ILE A 87 -8.17 -5.94 5.56
CA ILE A 87 -8.65 -5.74 4.20
C ILE A 87 -7.43 -5.63 3.30
N ASN A 88 -7.15 -6.66 2.50
CA ASN A 88 -6.15 -6.60 1.45
C ASN A 88 -6.50 -5.52 0.43
N MET A 89 -5.49 -4.78 -0.02
CA MET A 89 -5.66 -3.73 -1.02
C MET A 89 -6.16 -4.27 -2.37
N ASP A 90 -5.70 -5.44 -2.78
CA ASP A 90 -5.86 -5.92 -4.15
C ASP A 90 -5.72 -7.44 -4.25
N GLU A 91 -6.07 -7.98 -5.42
CA GLU A 91 -5.74 -9.34 -5.87
C GLU A 91 -5.71 -9.38 -7.41
N TYR A 92 -4.83 -10.21 -7.96
CA TYR A 92 -4.79 -10.43 -9.41
C TYR A 92 -6.01 -11.21 -9.88
N LEU A 93 -6.46 -10.91 -11.10
CA LEU A 93 -7.57 -11.60 -11.76
C LEU A 93 -7.10 -12.37 -12.99
N THR A 94 -7.87 -13.38 -13.36
CA THR A 94 -7.86 -13.99 -14.69
C THR A 94 -8.51 -13.06 -15.71
N ASP A 95 -8.41 -13.41 -16.99
CA ASP A 95 -9.02 -12.62 -18.08
C ASP A 95 -10.57 -12.57 -17.97
N ASP A 96 -11.18 -13.52 -17.25
CA ASP A 96 -12.63 -13.60 -17.00
C ASP A 96 -13.06 -12.94 -15.67
N ASP A 97 -12.24 -12.03 -15.12
CA ASP A 97 -12.51 -11.32 -13.88
C ASP A 97 -12.72 -12.21 -12.64
N GLN A 98 -12.10 -13.38 -12.63
CA GLN A 98 -12.06 -14.23 -11.44
C GLN A 98 -10.73 -14.05 -10.74
N TRP A 99 -10.72 -14.13 -9.41
CA TRP A 99 -9.45 -14.16 -8.71
C TRP A 99 -8.55 -15.28 -9.25
N VAL A 100 -7.24 -15.01 -9.34
CA VAL A 100 -6.27 -16.09 -9.53
C VAL A 100 -6.39 -17.10 -8.39
N ASP A 101 -6.14 -18.37 -8.69
CA ASP A 101 -6.22 -19.46 -7.71
C ASP A 101 -5.34 -19.18 -6.47
N LEU A 102 -5.76 -19.62 -5.29
CA LEU A 102 -5.00 -19.41 -4.05
C LEU A 102 -3.58 -20.00 -4.09
N SER A 103 -3.39 -21.09 -4.84
CA SER A 103 -2.09 -21.71 -5.05
C SER A 103 -1.24 -20.98 -6.09
N HIS A 104 -1.82 -20.04 -6.85
CA HIS A 104 -1.08 -19.25 -7.81
C HIS A 104 0.08 -18.52 -7.09
N PRO A 105 1.32 -18.59 -7.59
CA PRO A 105 2.47 -18.02 -6.88
C PRO A 105 2.33 -16.53 -6.58
N LEU A 106 1.62 -15.81 -7.45
CA LEU A 106 1.36 -14.38 -7.34
C LEU A 106 0.05 -14.02 -6.61
N SER A 107 -0.75 -15.00 -6.17
CA SER A 107 -1.96 -14.69 -5.39
C SER A 107 -1.59 -13.98 -4.09
N PHE A 108 -2.18 -12.82 -3.88
CA PHE A 108 -2.01 -12.02 -2.68
C PHE A 108 -2.68 -12.67 -1.48
N ARG A 109 -3.85 -13.29 -1.68
CA ARG A 109 -4.50 -14.10 -0.63
C ARG A 109 -3.65 -15.32 -0.27
N GLY A 110 -3.10 -16.00 -1.27
CA GLY A 110 -2.15 -17.09 -1.07
C GLY A 110 -0.89 -16.64 -0.32
N TYR A 111 -0.36 -15.45 -0.64
CA TYR A 111 0.77 -14.86 0.07
C TYR A 111 0.43 -14.62 1.56
N MET A 112 -0.71 -13.99 1.85
CA MET A 112 -1.13 -13.70 3.22
C MET A 112 -1.30 -14.96 4.07
N ASN A 113 -1.86 -16.04 3.50
CA ASN A 113 -1.91 -17.34 4.18
C ASN A 113 -0.49 -17.79 4.58
N ARG A 114 0.41 -17.90 3.60
CA ARG A 114 1.77 -18.44 3.80
C ARG A 114 2.65 -17.57 4.69
N LYS A 115 2.50 -16.25 4.61
CA LYS A 115 3.44 -15.28 5.21
C LYS A 115 2.91 -14.62 6.48
N PHE A 116 1.65 -14.85 6.82
CA PHE A 116 1.07 -14.31 8.03
C PHE A 116 0.20 -15.32 8.77
N TYR A 117 -0.93 -15.72 8.18
CA TYR A 117 -1.95 -16.46 8.92
C TYR A 117 -1.49 -17.83 9.37
N ASP A 118 -0.73 -18.55 8.55
CA ASP A 118 -0.21 -19.89 8.86
C ASP A 118 0.97 -19.85 9.85
N LEU A 119 1.56 -18.67 10.07
CA LEU A 119 2.66 -18.47 11.03
C LEU A 119 2.15 -18.17 12.44
N LEU A 120 0.88 -17.77 12.58
CA LEU A 120 0.25 -17.47 13.86
C LEU A 120 -0.21 -18.76 14.55
N LYS A 121 -0.16 -18.78 15.88
CA LYS A 121 -0.88 -19.81 16.64
C LYS A 121 -2.38 -19.73 16.28
N PRO A 122 -3.06 -20.87 16.01
CA PRO A 122 -4.45 -20.85 15.52
C PRO A 122 -5.45 -20.12 16.42
N ASP A 123 -5.18 -20.08 17.73
CA ASP A 123 -6.00 -19.39 18.73
C ASP A 123 -5.69 -17.89 18.88
N LEU A 124 -4.69 -17.37 18.15
CA LEU A 124 -4.36 -15.94 18.09
C LEU A 124 -4.70 -15.32 16.73
N ALA A 125 -4.71 -16.13 15.66
CA ALA A 125 -4.87 -15.64 14.29
C ALA A 125 -6.23 -14.93 14.04
N PRO A 126 -6.30 -13.95 13.12
CA PRO A 126 -7.57 -13.39 12.66
C PRO A 126 -8.50 -14.51 12.18
N LEU A 127 -9.77 -14.44 12.57
CA LEU A 127 -10.76 -15.40 12.10
C LEU A 127 -10.92 -15.31 10.57
N PRO A 128 -11.25 -16.41 9.87
CA PRO A 128 -11.38 -16.41 8.41
C PRO A 128 -12.30 -15.30 7.87
N GLU A 129 -13.41 -15.03 8.53
CA GLU A 129 -14.36 -13.95 8.18
C GLU A 129 -13.79 -12.53 8.33
N ASN A 130 -12.65 -12.38 9.00
CA ASN A 130 -11.93 -11.12 9.17
C ASN A 130 -10.73 -10.98 8.21
N ARG A 131 -10.52 -11.95 7.31
CA ARG A 131 -9.45 -11.95 6.30
C ARG A 131 -10.05 -11.57 4.94
N ILE A 132 -10.12 -10.28 4.68
CA ILE A 132 -10.90 -9.71 3.60
C ILE A 132 -10.00 -9.39 2.41
N CYS A 133 -10.49 -9.68 1.21
CA CYS A 133 -9.90 -9.28 -0.06
C CYS A 133 -11.04 -8.77 -0.96
N PRO A 134 -10.84 -7.73 -1.78
CA PRO A 134 -11.90 -7.22 -2.64
C PRO A 134 -12.39 -8.31 -3.60
N ASP A 135 -13.71 -8.51 -3.63
CA ASP A 135 -14.37 -9.48 -4.50
C ASP A 135 -14.65 -8.83 -5.87
N PRO A 136 -14.13 -9.38 -6.98
CA PRO A 136 -14.38 -8.83 -8.31
C PRO A 136 -15.85 -8.90 -8.73
N ASN A 137 -16.68 -9.73 -8.07
CA ASN A 137 -18.10 -9.90 -8.35
C ASN A 137 -19.01 -9.05 -7.44
N ASP A 138 -18.48 -8.50 -6.32
CA ASP A 138 -19.19 -7.55 -5.45
C ASP A 138 -18.25 -6.43 -4.97
N VAL A 139 -17.88 -5.56 -5.90
CA VAL A 139 -17.02 -4.39 -5.63
C VAL A 139 -17.63 -3.41 -4.61
N GLY A 140 -18.92 -3.53 -4.29
CA GLY A 140 -19.57 -2.72 -3.27
C GLY A 140 -19.41 -3.26 -1.84
N ALA A 141 -18.94 -4.49 -1.68
CA ALA A 141 -18.87 -5.17 -0.38
C ALA A 141 -17.93 -4.48 0.62
N ILE A 142 -16.77 -4.01 0.16
CA ILE A 142 -15.73 -3.42 1.01
C ILE A 142 -16.24 -2.18 1.74
N LEU A 143 -16.87 -1.23 1.03
CA LEU A 143 -17.39 -0.01 1.65
C LEU A 143 -18.49 -0.30 2.67
N LYS A 144 -19.40 -1.24 2.37
CA LYS A 144 -20.45 -1.66 3.31
C LYS A 144 -19.83 -2.26 4.59
N MET A 145 -18.78 -3.05 4.43
CA MET A 145 -18.08 -3.68 5.56
C MET A 145 -17.33 -2.64 6.40
N ILE A 146 -16.65 -1.68 5.75
CA ILE A 146 -16.01 -0.55 6.44
C ILE A 146 -17.04 0.24 7.26
N GLU A 147 -18.21 0.52 6.68
CA GLU A 147 -19.30 1.23 7.38
C GLU A 147 -19.80 0.43 8.59
N GLN A 148 -20.03 -0.87 8.44
CA GLN A 148 -20.47 -1.77 9.52
C GLN A 148 -19.44 -1.87 10.67
N ARG A 149 -18.14 -1.78 10.35
CA ARG A 149 -17.05 -1.77 11.33
C ARG A 149 -16.82 -0.41 11.98
N GLY A 150 -17.51 0.63 11.53
CA GLY A 150 -17.36 2.00 12.04
C GLY A 150 -16.10 2.70 11.54
N GLY A 151 -15.60 2.33 10.36
CA GLY A 151 -14.44 2.93 9.70
C GLY A 151 -13.18 2.06 9.74
N VAL A 152 -12.12 2.58 9.11
CA VAL A 152 -10.78 1.96 9.06
C VAL A 152 -9.85 2.70 10.02
N ASP A 153 -9.18 1.97 10.92
CA ASP A 153 -8.26 2.56 11.89
C ASP A 153 -6.95 2.99 11.24
N ALA A 154 -6.42 2.18 10.31
CA ALA A 154 -5.26 2.56 9.53
C ALA A 154 -5.19 1.87 8.17
N CYS A 155 -4.57 2.54 7.21
CA CYS A 155 -4.17 1.99 5.93
C CYS A 155 -2.64 1.96 5.85
N PHE A 156 -2.09 0.81 5.46
CA PHE A 156 -0.66 0.61 5.27
C PHE A 156 -0.36 0.33 3.80
N GLY A 157 0.73 0.86 3.24
CA GLY A 157 1.02 0.64 1.83
C GLY A 157 2.44 0.98 1.39
N GLY A 158 2.74 0.64 0.14
CA GLY A 158 3.89 1.15 -0.59
C GLY A 158 3.48 2.16 -1.67
N ILE A 159 4.47 2.79 -2.32
CA ILE A 159 4.24 3.70 -3.44
C ILE A 159 4.90 3.14 -4.70
N GLY A 160 4.10 3.01 -5.77
CA GLY A 160 4.54 2.52 -7.06
C GLY A 160 5.42 3.50 -7.84
N ILE A 161 6.05 3.03 -8.92
CA ILE A 161 6.96 3.83 -9.75
C ILE A 161 6.31 5.07 -10.37
N ASN A 162 5.02 4.98 -10.70
CA ASN A 162 4.21 6.07 -11.25
C ASN A 162 3.47 6.86 -10.15
N GLY A 163 3.70 6.55 -8.88
CA GLY A 163 3.03 7.17 -7.74
C GLY A 163 1.71 6.52 -7.36
N HIS A 164 1.37 5.34 -7.90
CA HIS A 164 0.17 4.60 -7.49
C HIS A 164 0.23 4.13 -6.03
N ILE A 165 -0.96 3.92 -5.46
CA ILE A 165 -1.19 3.19 -4.21
C ILE A 165 -2.12 2.02 -4.52
N ALA A 166 -1.80 0.82 -4.02
CA ALA A 166 -2.46 -0.41 -4.49
C ALA A 166 -2.35 -0.49 -6.03
N PHE A 167 -3.41 -0.88 -6.75
CA PHE A 167 -3.47 -0.69 -8.21
C PHE A 167 -4.23 0.57 -8.64
N ASN A 168 -4.32 1.60 -7.79
CA ASN A 168 -4.84 2.91 -8.21
C ASN A 168 -3.77 3.67 -8.98
N GLU A 169 -3.63 3.31 -10.26
CA GLU A 169 -2.67 3.88 -11.19
C GLU A 169 -3.12 5.25 -11.72
N PRO A 170 -2.17 6.11 -12.15
CA PRO A 170 -2.49 7.30 -12.92
C PRO A 170 -3.47 7.00 -14.06
N PRO A 171 -4.42 7.89 -14.35
CA PRO A 171 -5.29 7.73 -15.53
C PRO A 171 -4.46 7.72 -16.81
N GLU A 172 -4.92 7.01 -17.83
CA GLU A 172 -4.33 7.05 -19.16
C GLU A 172 -4.39 8.47 -19.74
N ALA A 173 -3.53 8.80 -20.71
CA ALA A 173 -3.38 10.17 -21.20
C ALA A 173 -4.65 10.79 -21.81
N ASP A 174 -5.61 9.97 -22.24
CA ASP A 174 -6.93 10.38 -22.75
C ASP A 174 -8.02 10.44 -21.66
N GLN A 175 -7.70 9.98 -20.45
CA GLN A 175 -8.55 10.04 -19.27
C GLN A 175 -8.08 11.20 -18.38
N THR A 176 -8.97 12.15 -18.11
CA THR A 176 -8.69 13.21 -17.13
C THR A 176 -9.64 13.05 -15.96
N ASN A 177 -9.10 12.58 -14.83
CA ASN A 177 -9.78 12.66 -13.56
C ASN A 177 -9.15 13.80 -12.77
N SER A 178 -9.95 14.71 -12.21
CA SER A 178 -9.45 15.61 -11.17
C SER A 178 -8.92 14.81 -9.97
N ALA A 179 -8.09 15.44 -9.14
CA ALA A 179 -7.61 14.81 -7.91
C ALA A 179 -8.79 14.39 -7.00
N GLU A 180 -9.85 15.20 -6.98
CA GLU A 180 -11.08 14.97 -6.23
C GLU A 180 -11.87 13.78 -6.77
N GLU A 181 -12.05 13.67 -8.09
CA GLU A 181 -12.71 12.50 -8.71
C GLU A 181 -11.90 11.22 -8.48
N PHE A 182 -10.58 11.30 -8.64
CA PHE A 182 -9.69 10.17 -8.38
C PHE A 182 -9.78 9.71 -6.92
N ALA A 183 -9.85 10.65 -5.97
CA ALA A 183 -10.03 10.36 -4.54
C ALA A 183 -11.38 9.69 -4.23
N GLN A 184 -12.38 9.79 -5.10
CA GLN A 184 -13.69 9.14 -4.94
C GLN A 184 -13.80 7.78 -5.61
N LEU A 185 -12.79 7.34 -6.37
CA LEU A 185 -12.77 6.00 -6.94
C LEU A 185 -12.84 4.97 -5.82
N SER A 186 -13.80 4.06 -5.92
CA SER A 186 -13.97 2.93 -5.02
C SER A 186 -13.32 1.67 -5.59
N THR A 187 -13.48 0.57 -4.85
CA THR A 187 -13.14 -0.77 -5.30
C THR A 187 -13.65 -1.04 -6.71
N ARG A 188 -12.78 -1.61 -7.58
CA ARG A 188 -13.10 -1.92 -8.98
C ARG A 188 -12.14 -2.96 -9.57
N ASN A 189 -12.59 -3.62 -10.63
CA ASN A 189 -11.71 -4.38 -11.53
C ASN A 189 -11.08 -3.41 -12.54
N LEU A 190 -9.83 -3.64 -12.90
CA LEU A 190 -9.10 -2.81 -13.86
C LEU A 190 -8.02 -3.61 -14.59
N ASP A 191 -7.57 -3.03 -15.70
CA ASP A 191 -6.37 -3.46 -16.40
C ASP A 191 -5.14 -2.77 -15.80
N LEU A 192 -4.08 -3.54 -15.60
CA LEU A 192 -2.80 -3.04 -15.11
C LEU A 192 -2.01 -2.41 -16.25
N THR A 193 -1.38 -1.26 -15.97
CA THR A 193 -0.53 -0.57 -16.94
C THR A 193 0.72 -1.41 -17.27
N ARG A 194 1.34 -1.11 -18.42
CA ARG A 194 2.60 -1.77 -18.80
C ARG A 194 3.71 -1.46 -17.81
N GLU A 195 3.72 -0.26 -17.23
CA GLU A 195 4.67 0.22 -16.23
C GLU A 195 4.61 -0.63 -14.96
N THR A 196 3.39 -0.84 -14.43
CA THR A 196 3.17 -1.66 -13.23
C THR A 196 3.51 -3.12 -13.49
N ARG A 197 3.09 -3.68 -14.63
CA ARG A 197 3.46 -5.06 -14.99
C ARG A 197 4.98 -5.22 -15.16
N THR A 198 5.65 -4.22 -15.73
CA THR A 198 7.11 -4.23 -15.90
C THR A 198 7.84 -4.16 -14.57
N ILE A 199 7.44 -3.27 -13.64
CA ILE A 199 8.14 -3.18 -12.36
C ILE A 199 7.86 -4.41 -11.48
N ASN A 200 6.65 -4.97 -11.54
CA ASN A 200 6.31 -6.18 -10.81
C ASN A 200 7.12 -7.37 -11.35
N SER A 201 7.28 -7.52 -12.67
CA SER A 201 8.07 -8.62 -13.25
C SER A 201 9.52 -8.62 -12.76
N VAL A 202 10.15 -7.44 -12.59
CA VAL A 202 11.51 -7.33 -12.03
C VAL A 202 11.61 -7.95 -10.63
N THR A 203 10.54 -7.91 -9.85
CA THR A 203 10.51 -8.51 -8.50
C THR A 203 10.19 -10.00 -8.48
N VAL A 204 9.67 -10.56 -9.57
CA VAL A 204 9.25 -11.97 -9.66
C VAL A 204 9.88 -12.71 -10.84
N GLY A 205 11.20 -12.56 -11.01
CA GLY A 205 11.98 -13.39 -11.94
C GLY A 205 12.18 -12.79 -13.34
N GLY A 206 11.69 -11.57 -13.60
CA GLY A 206 12.02 -10.80 -14.79
C GLY A 206 11.22 -11.14 -16.05
N GLU A 207 10.20 -12.00 -15.95
CA GLU A 207 9.33 -12.36 -17.07
C GLU A 207 8.03 -11.54 -17.00
N ILE A 208 7.72 -10.76 -18.04
CA ILE A 208 6.52 -9.90 -18.02
C ILE A 208 5.24 -10.70 -18.29
N SER A 209 5.33 -11.80 -19.05
CA SER A 209 4.17 -12.61 -19.43
C SER A 209 3.53 -13.35 -18.24
N ILE A 210 4.26 -13.54 -17.14
CA ILE A 210 3.71 -14.16 -15.92
C ILE A 210 2.91 -13.20 -15.06
N ILE A 211 2.98 -11.88 -15.32
CA ILE A 211 2.20 -10.90 -14.57
C ILE A 211 0.80 -10.83 -15.17
N PRO A 212 -0.26 -11.11 -14.40
CA PRO A 212 -1.63 -10.99 -14.89
C PRO A 212 -1.92 -9.59 -15.42
N TRP A 213 -2.86 -9.50 -16.36
CA TRP A 213 -3.26 -8.22 -16.94
C TRP A 213 -4.30 -7.50 -16.12
N ARG A 214 -5.10 -8.26 -15.36
CA ARG A 214 -6.25 -7.74 -14.63
C ARG A 214 -6.03 -7.85 -13.13
N ALA A 215 -6.62 -6.93 -12.40
CA ALA A 215 -6.67 -6.95 -10.95
C ALA A 215 -7.99 -6.36 -10.44
N VAL A 216 -8.37 -6.78 -9.25
CA VAL A 216 -9.33 -6.05 -8.42
C VAL A 216 -8.53 -5.29 -7.37
N THR A 217 -8.87 -4.02 -7.14
CA THR A 217 -8.25 -3.18 -6.13
C THR A 217 -9.30 -2.41 -5.38
N ILE A 218 -9.08 -2.17 -4.09
CA ILE A 218 -9.77 -1.10 -3.36
C ILE A 218 -9.41 0.25 -3.98
N GLY A 219 -10.31 1.21 -3.85
CA GLY A 219 -10.11 2.54 -4.39
C GLY A 219 -9.45 3.51 -3.42
N MET A 220 -9.14 4.69 -3.93
CA MET A 220 -8.64 5.79 -3.10
C MET A 220 -9.68 6.23 -2.06
N LYS A 221 -10.97 6.02 -2.32
CA LYS A 221 -12.03 6.34 -1.37
C LYS A 221 -11.90 5.53 -0.08
N GLU A 222 -11.69 4.22 -0.19
CA GLU A 222 -11.46 3.34 0.95
C GLU A 222 -10.15 3.72 1.66
N ILE A 223 -9.06 3.90 0.90
CA ILE A 223 -7.73 4.24 1.43
C ILE A 223 -7.77 5.54 2.23
N LEU A 224 -8.29 6.63 1.64
CA LEU A 224 -8.31 7.97 2.26
C LEU A 224 -9.34 8.10 3.38
N SER A 225 -10.25 7.12 3.54
CA SER A 225 -11.20 7.08 4.67
C SER A 225 -10.57 6.58 5.98
N ALA A 226 -9.38 6.00 5.93
CA ALA A 226 -8.71 5.47 7.11
C ALA A 226 -8.25 6.59 8.05
N ALA A 227 -8.37 6.37 9.37
CA ALA A 227 -7.99 7.38 10.36
C ALA A 227 -6.49 7.72 10.34
N GLU A 228 -5.63 6.76 9.97
CA GLU A 228 -4.20 6.96 9.77
C GLU A 228 -3.72 6.33 8.46
N LEU A 229 -2.78 6.99 7.78
CA LEU A 229 -2.11 6.47 6.58
C LEU A 229 -0.62 6.26 6.86
N HIS A 230 -0.12 5.05 6.61
CA HIS A 230 1.26 4.63 6.86
C HIS A 230 1.89 4.06 5.60
N PHE A 231 2.69 4.87 4.91
CA PHE A 231 3.31 4.48 3.64
C PHE A 231 4.83 4.27 3.76
N TYR A 232 5.34 3.32 2.97
CA TYR A 232 6.72 2.84 3.08
C TYR A 232 7.42 2.76 1.72
N CYS A 233 8.68 3.22 1.65
CA CYS A 233 9.52 3.11 0.46
C CYS A 233 10.91 2.55 0.78
N ASN A 234 11.36 1.56 0.01
CA ASN A 234 12.55 0.74 0.25
C ASN A 234 13.21 0.27 -1.07
N ARG A 235 13.04 1.01 -2.16
CA ARG A 235 13.69 0.73 -3.45
C ARG A 235 14.43 1.98 -3.91
N ILE A 236 15.65 1.83 -4.42
CA ILE A 236 16.50 2.95 -4.83
C ILE A 236 15.78 3.89 -5.81
N TRP A 237 15.01 3.33 -6.75
CA TRP A 237 14.25 4.11 -7.73
C TRP A 237 13.14 4.96 -7.11
N GLN A 238 12.72 4.70 -5.87
CA GLN A 238 11.71 5.49 -5.18
C GLN A 238 12.23 6.87 -4.73
N SER A 239 13.53 7.14 -4.82
CA SER A 239 14.09 8.47 -4.49
C SER A 239 13.44 9.60 -5.30
N SER A 240 13.10 9.35 -6.57
CA SER A 240 12.38 10.30 -7.42
C SER A 240 10.89 10.40 -7.06
N VAL A 241 10.21 9.26 -6.87
CA VAL A 241 8.75 9.27 -6.63
C VAL A 241 8.39 9.85 -5.27
N VAL A 242 9.22 9.63 -4.23
CA VAL A 242 9.01 10.21 -2.90
C VAL A 242 9.04 11.74 -2.97
N ARG A 243 9.98 12.31 -3.74
CA ARG A 243 10.05 13.77 -3.97
C ARG A 243 8.82 14.29 -4.71
N ARG A 244 8.41 13.59 -5.77
CA ARG A 244 7.19 13.91 -6.53
C ARG A 244 5.95 13.88 -5.64
N VAL A 245 5.83 12.88 -4.77
CA VAL A 245 4.69 12.70 -3.85
C VAL A 245 4.64 13.77 -2.78
N LEU A 246 5.79 14.17 -2.22
CA LEU A 246 5.83 15.11 -1.09
C LEU A 246 5.83 16.58 -1.52
N HIS A 247 6.36 16.89 -2.71
CA HIS A 247 6.62 18.27 -3.13
C HIS A 247 6.14 18.60 -4.54
N GLY A 248 5.66 17.60 -5.30
CA GLY A 248 4.92 17.84 -6.53
C GLY A 248 3.47 18.25 -6.26
N PRO A 249 2.73 18.64 -7.31
CA PRO A 249 1.32 18.98 -7.18
C PRO A 249 0.49 17.77 -6.74
N VAL A 250 -0.61 18.05 -6.03
CA VAL A 250 -1.63 17.04 -5.71
C VAL A 250 -2.46 16.77 -6.97
N THR A 251 -2.28 15.60 -7.58
CA THR A 251 -2.93 15.22 -8.85
C THR A 251 -3.23 13.73 -8.95
N SER A 252 -4.15 13.38 -9.85
CA SER A 252 -4.41 11.99 -10.28
C SER A 252 -3.21 11.35 -11.00
N ASP A 253 -2.33 12.14 -11.61
CA ASP A 253 -1.14 11.63 -12.32
C ASP A 253 -0.05 11.13 -11.37
N CYS A 254 -0.17 11.49 -10.09
CA CYS A 254 0.61 10.96 -8.98
C CYS A 254 -0.34 10.65 -7.82
N PRO A 255 -1.07 9.53 -7.84
CA PRO A 255 -2.12 9.23 -6.86
C PRO A 255 -1.69 9.37 -5.39
N ALA A 256 -0.47 8.96 -5.06
CA ALA A 256 0.11 9.08 -3.72
C ALA A 256 0.31 10.54 -3.27
N SER A 257 0.29 11.53 -4.16
CA SER A 257 0.27 12.95 -3.77
C SER A 257 -0.98 13.32 -2.96
N LEU A 258 -2.08 12.56 -3.08
CA LEU A 258 -3.29 12.72 -2.25
C LEU A 258 -3.02 12.52 -0.75
N LEU A 259 -1.92 11.85 -0.38
CA LEU A 259 -1.47 11.75 1.02
C LEU A 259 -1.24 13.14 1.65
N GLN A 260 -0.85 14.15 0.86
CA GLN A 260 -0.67 15.53 1.34
C GLN A 260 -1.98 16.16 1.84
N THR A 261 -3.13 15.65 1.43
CA THR A 261 -4.45 16.16 1.84
C THR A 261 -4.96 15.51 3.12
N HIS A 262 -4.34 14.42 3.58
CA HIS A 262 -4.81 13.64 4.70
C HIS A 262 -4.18 14.12 6.02
N PRO A 263 -4.98 14.38 7.09
CA PRO A 263 -4.48 14.99 8.33
C PRO A 263 -3.53 14.09 9.14
N ALA A 264 -3.54 12.78 8.88
CA ALA A 264 -2.73 11.80 9.59
C ALA A 264 -2.00 10.85 8.62
N ALA A 265 -1.35 11.42 7.60
CA ALA A 265 -0.47 10.67 6.71
C ALA A 265 0.98 10.64 7.20
N SER A 266 1.63 9.50 6.98
CA SER A 266 3.06 9.33 7.22
C SER A 266 3.73 8.57 6.08
N LEU A 267 4.99 8.91 5.83
CA LEU A 267 5.86 8.27 4.85
C LEU A 267 7.21 7.94 5.51
N THR A 268 7.51 6.65 5.58
CA THR A 268 8.76 6.13 6.15
C THR A 268 9.61 5.54 5.03
N VAL A 269 10.87 5.94 4.93
CA VAL A 269 11.73 5.52 3.81
C VAL A 269 13.07 4.99 4.30
N ALA A 270 13.66 4.07 3.53
CA ALA A 270 15.04 3.65 3.77
C ALA A 270 16.02 4.81 3.43
N GLU A 271 17.20 4.85 4.06
CA GLU A 271 18.15 5.96 3.89
C GLU A 271 18.51 6.25 2.43
N TYR A 272 18.77 5.20 1.64
CA TYR A 272 19.10 5.33 0.22
C TYR A 272 17.94 5.87 -0.64
N VAL A 273 16.70 5.83 -0.15
CA VAL A 273 15.54 6.46 -0.81
C VAL A 273 15.48 7.95 -0.50
N ALA A 274 15.92 8.36 0.70
CA ALA A 274 15.94 9.76 1.10
C ALA A 274 17.02 10.58 0.36
N GLU A 275 18.07 9.93 -0.12
CA GLU A 275 19.11 10.58 -0.93
C GLU A 275 18.56 11.09 -2.27
N PRO A 276 19.14 12.18 -2.84
CA PRO A 276 18.78 12.67 -4.17
C PRO A 276 18.90 11.59 -5.25
N PRO A 277 17.99 11.56 -6.24
CA PRO A 277 18.06 10.59 -7.32
C PRO A 277 19.34 10.78 -8.15
N ASP A 278 19.99 9.65 -8.48
CA ASP A 278 21.17 9.63 -9.33
C ASP A 278 20.78 9.66 -10.82
N ILE A 279 20.58 10.87 -11.37
CA ILE A 279 20.13 11.08 -12.75
C ILE A 279 21.33 11.20 -13.69
N ARG A 280 22.04 10.08 -13.92
CA ARG A 280 23.17 9.99 -14.85
C ARG A 280 23.11 8.66 -15.62
N LEU A 281 23.51 8.69 -16.90
CA LEU A 281 23.71 7.46 -17.67
C LEU A 281 24.85 6.63 -17.05
N ARG A 282 24.70 5.31 -17.08
CA ARG A 282 25.67 4.33 -16.57
C ARG A 282 26.22 3.49 -17.71
#